data_AF-A0A4V0XD23-F1
#
_entry.id   AF-A0A4V0XD23-F1
#
_cell.length_a   1.000
_cell.length_b   1.000
_cell.length_c   1.000
_cell.angle_alpha   90.00
_cell.angle_beta   90.00
_cell.angle_gamma   90.00
#
_symmetry.space_group_name_H-M   'P 1'
#
loop_
_entity.id
_entity.type
_entity.pdbx_description
1 polymer ?
#
loop_
_entity_poly.entity_id
_entity_poly.type
_entity_poly.pdbx_seq_one_letter_code
_entity_poly.pdbx_strand_id
1 'polypeptide(L)' 'MARDELHPGGFSMSKQQLEQFLDKAAGSVSLKQQIDQCGTDNACLVALGRENGHTFSAATVSRWQRDHV' A
#
# COMPACT_ATOMS: atom_id res chain seq x y z
N MET A 1 23.45 2.97 27.72
CA MET A 1 22.28 3.51 26.99
C MET A 1 21.84 2.42 26.04
N ALA A 2 20.76 1.71 26.38
CA ALA A 2 20.29 0.53 25.68
C ALA A 2 19.23 0.89 24.63
N ARG A 3 19.05 -0.02 23.65
CA ARG A 3 18.27 0.00 22.40
C ARG A 3 19.14 0.48 21.22
N ASP A 4 19.88 -0.38 20.53
CA ASP A 4 19.45 -1.60 19.83
C ASP A 4 18.05 -1.46 19.23
N GLU A 5 17.98 -0.83 18.06
CA GLU A 5 16.98 -1.17 17.06
C GLU A 5 17.72 -1.46 15.75
N LEU A 6 18.25 -2.68 15.69
CA LEU A 6 18.26 -3.48 14.46
C LEU A 6 17.06 -3.08 13.61
N HIS A 7 17.25 -2.50 12.43
CA HIS A 7 16.18 -2.39 11.43
C HIS A 7 16.13 -3.74 10.70
N PRO A 8 15.11 -4.61 10.91
CA PRO A 8 14.92 -5.75 10.06
C PRO A 8 14.03 -5.31 8.91
N GLY A 9 14.53 -5.30 7.67
CA GLY A 9 13.64 -5.37 6.52
C GLY A 9 13.97 -4.46 5.37
N GLY A 10 14.77 -4.99 4.44
CA GLY A 10 14.79 -4.56 3.03
C GLY A 10 13.47 -4.84 2.27
N PHE A 11 12.33 -4.94 2.97
CA PHE A 11 10.99 -5.17 2.40
C PHE A 11 9.97 -4.06 2.76
N SER A 12 10.35 -3.08 3.59
CA SER A 12 9.38 -2.15 4.21
C SER A 12 8.98 -0.96 3.36
N MET A 13 9.81 -0.49 2.43
CA MET A 13 9.45 0.68 1.59
C MET A 13 8.17 0.44 0.78
N SER A 14 8.03 -0.75 0.19
CA SER A 14 6.87 -1.05 -0.66
C SER A 14 5.56 -1.17 0.15
N LYS A 15 5.60 -1.76 1.35
CA LYS A 15 4.43 -1.89 2.22
C LYS A 15 4.02 -0.54 2.82
N GLN A 16 4.97 0.23 3.30
CA GLN A 16 4.71 1.54 3.88
C GLN A 16 4.12 2.52 2.85
N GLN A 17 4.56 2.44 1.59
CA GLN A 17 3.98 3.22 0.49
C GLN A 17 2.52 2.82 0.19
N LEU A 18 2.19 1.52 0.27
CA LEU A 18 0.81 1.03 0.14
C LEU A 18 -0.07 1.52 1.29
N GLU A 19 0.39 1.43 2.53
CA GLU A 19 -0.36 1.88 3.70
C GLU A 19 -0.62 3.40 3.66
N GLN A 20 0.40 4.19 3.29
CA GLN A 20 0.23 5.64 3.09
C GLN A 20 -0.75 5.96 1.96
N PHE A 21 -0.73 5.19 0.87
CA PHE A 21 -1.70 5.35 -0.22
C PHE A 21 -3.13 5.07 0.24
N LEU A 22 -3.33 4.00 1.02
CA LEU A 22 -4.63 3.64 1.58
C LEU A 22 -5.13 4.63 2.63
N ASP A 23 -4.25 5.15 3.47
CA ASP A 23 -4.55 6.21 4.44
C ASP A 23 -4.96 7.51 3.74
N LYS A 24 -4.23 7.90 2.69
CA LYS A 24 -4.60 9.02 1.81
C LYS A 24 -5.96 8.79 1.14
N ALA A 25 -6.26 7.56 0.73
CA ALA A 25 -7.54 7.18 0.17
C ALA A 25 -8.68 7.24 1.19
N ALA A 26 -8.41 6.96 2.47
CA ALA A 26 -9.41 7.10 3.54
C ALA A 26 -9.89 8.56 3.69
N GLY A 27 -9.00 9.54 3.45
CA GLY A 27 -9.33 10.96 3.43
C GLY A 27 -9.95 11.48 2.13
N SER A 28 -10.04 10.67 1.07
CA SER A 28 -10.45 11.10 -0.28
C SER A 28 -11.47 10.14 -0.90
N VAL A 29 -12.75 10.55 -0.94
CA VAL A 29 -13.87 9.73 -1.47
C VAL A 29 -13.60 9.26 -2.91
N SER A 30 -13.06 10.13 -3.77
CA SER A 30 -12.75 9.79 -5.16
C SER A 30 -11.64 8.74 -5.30
N LEU A 31 -10.67 8.72 -4.38
CA LEU A 31 -9.62 7.69 -4.38
C LEU A 31 -10.19 6.37 -3.88
N LYS A 32 -10.99 6.42 -2.81
CA LYS A 32 -11.65 5.24 -2.25
C LYS A 32 -12.53 4.56 -3.30
N GLN A 33 -13.32 5.32 -4.07
CA GLN A 33 -14.11 4.79 -5.17
C GLN A 33 -13.26 4.13 -6.25
N GLN A 34 -12.09 4.68 -6.60
CA GLN A 34 -11.19 4.08 -7.58
C GLN A 34 -10.54 2.79 -7.06
N ILE A 35 -10.16 2.76 -5.77
CA ILE A 35 -9.66 1.54 -5.12
C ILE A 35 -10.76 0.47 -5.07
N ASP A 36 -11.99 0.84 -4.73
CA ASP A 36 -13.14 -0.07 -4.71
C ASP A 36 -13.48 -0.57 -6.13
N GLN A 37 -13.32 0.27 -7.15
CA GLN A 37 -13.46 -0.13 -8.57
C GLN A 37 -12.37 -1.12 -9.00
N CYS A 38 -11.14 -0.98 -8.51
CA CYS A 38 -10.08 -1.95 -8.75
C CYS A 38 -10.37 -3.30 -8.07
N GLY A 39 -11.02 -3.29 -6.90
CA GLY A 39 -11.39 -4.51 -6.17
C GLY A 39 -10.18 -5.40 -5.86
N THR A 40 -10.15 -6.61 -6.43
CA THR A 40 -9.06 -7.58 -6.28
C THR A 40 -7.97 -7.47 -7.36
N ASP A 41 -8.09 -6.53 -8.29
CA ASP A 41 -7.07 -6.31 -9.31
C ASP A 41 -5.88 -5.54 -8.73
N ASN A 42 -4.84 -6.30 -8.40
CA ASN A 42 -3.62 -5.76 -7.80
C ASN A 42 -2.80 -4.92 -8.78
N ALA A 43 -2.93 -5.14 -10.10
CA ALA A 43 -2.26 -4.31 -11.09
C ALA A 43 -2.94 -2.93 -11.18
N CYS A 44 -4.27 -2.89 -11.11
CA CYS A 44 -5.05 -1.66 -11.04
C CYS A 44 -4.65 -0.81 -9.82
N LEU A 45 -4.57 -1.43 -8.63
CA LEU A 45 -4.16 -0.73 -7.40
C LEU A 45 -2.73 -0.19 -7.47
N VAL A 46 -1.80 -0.93 -8.08
CA VAL A 46 -0.41 -0.47 -8.27
C VAL A 46 -0.35 0.72 -9.23
N ALA A 47 -1.10 0.68 -10.32
CA ALA A 47 -1.18 1.81 -11.25
C ALA A 47 -1.75 3.06 -10.56
N LEU A 48 -2.86 2.91 -9.84
CA LEU A 48 -3.51 3.99 -9.11
C LEU A 48 -2.62 4.57 -7.99
N GLY A 49 -1.89 3.70 -7.29
CA GLY A 49 -0.87 4.11 -6.33
C GLY A 49 0.21 4.96 -6.99
N ARG A 50 0.73 4.51 -8.13
CA ARG A 50 1.77 5.22 -8.89
C ARG A 50 1.31 6.58 -9.38
N GLU A 51 0.08 6.69 -9.88
CA GLU A 51 -0.54 7.97 -10.26
C GLU A 51 -0.66 8.93 -9.09
N ASN A 52 -0.79 8.40 -7.87
CA ASN A 52 -0.87 9.18 -6.64
C ASN A 52 0.48 9.44 -5.96
N GLY A 53 1.60 9.07 -6.61
CA GLY A 53 2.95 9.27 -6.10
C GLY A 53 3.45 8.16 -5.17
N HIS A 54 2.71 7.07 -5.03
CA HIS A 54 3.07 5.94 -4.19
C HIS A 54 3.56 4.76 -5.03
N THR A 55 4.69 4.17 -4.68
CA THR A 55 5.25 3.06 -5.46
C THR A 55 5.24 1.78 -4.63
N PHE A 56 4.41 0.83 -5.05
CA PHE A 56 4.33 -0.50 -4.45
C PHE A 56 4.12 -1.57 -5.51
N SER A 57 4.41 -2.82 -5.16
CA SER A 57 4.30 -3.95 -6.09
C SER A 57 2.98 -4.70 -5.89
N ALA A 58 2.52 -5.39 -6.94
CA ALA A 58 1.32 -6.23 -6.85
C ALA A 58 1.47 -7.33 -5.79
N ALA A 59 2.70 -7.83 -5.57
CA ALA A 59 2.98 -8.80 -4.51
C ALA A 59 2.80 -8.20 -3.10
N THR A 60 3.11 -6.91 -2.92
CA THR A 60 2.85 -6.17 -1.68
C THR A 60 1.35 -6.05 -1.42
N VAL A 61 0.58 -5.70 -2.46
CA VAL A 61 -0.88 -5.61 -2.38
C VAL A 61 -1.50 -6.97 -2.05
N SER A 62 -1.09 -8.04 -2.75
CA SER A 62 -1.57 -9.39 -2.47
C SER A 62 -1.31 -9.83 -1.02
N ARG A 63 -0.14 -9.46 -0.46
CA ARG A 63 0.17 -9.75 0.95
C ARG A 63 -0.71 -8.94 1.89
N TRP A 64 -0.84 -7.63 1.66
CA TRP A 64 -1.67 -6.75 2.47
C TRP A 64 -3.14 -7.18 2.47
N GLN A 65 -3.70 -7.53 1.31
CA GLN A 65 -5.06 -8.07 1.20
C GLN A 65 -5.22 -9.33 2.03
N ARG A 66 -4.28 -10.29 1.97
CA ARG A 66 -4.35 -11.51 2.81
C ARG A 66 -4.25 -11.25 4.30
N ASP A 67 -3.55 -10.20 4.70
CA ASP A 67 -3.39 -9.84 6.10
C ASP A 67 -4.60 -9.07 6.65
N HIS A 68 -5.47 -8.51 5.78
CA HIS A 68 -6.55 -7.57 6.16
C HIS A 68 -7.95 -7.95 5.61
N VAL A 69 -8.08 -9.05 4.86
CA VAL A 69 -9.34 -9.76 4.52
C VAL A 69 -9.54 -10.92 5.47
#